data_AF-A0A1Q7C466-F1
#
_entry.id   AF-A0A1Q7C466-F1
#
_cell.length_a   1.000
_cell.length_b   1.000
_cell.length_c   1.000
_cell.angle_alpha   90.00
_cell.angle_beta   90.00
_cell.angle_gamma   90.00
#
_symmetry.space_group_name_H-M   'P 1'
#
loop_
_entity.id
_entity.type
_entity.pdbx_description
1 polymer ?
#
loop_
_entity_poly.entity_id
_entity_poly.type
_entity_poly.pdbx_seq_one_letter_code
_entity_poly.pdbx_strand_id
1 'polypeptide(L)'
;DTWRGDRHAGIYGEEVLTDLRRHHDSLYQDFSELIQTTFDGGLDNFANGTIDLLHIDGHHTYESVKHDFDTWLPKLSERGVVLLHDINVRERDFGVWKLWAEIKDNYPHFEFPHEHGLGVLLIGGREPPGLAPLLHSSDSEAAMIRQFFSQMGLRLRVRLEKDLETAAKKELASELNISRETIGALSTELTNRSNLLTAKEDQLAVKEAQLNNILSSRAWKWVTRYGRFKNWLRQSLRSN
;
A
#
# COMPACT_ATOMS: atom_id res chain seq x y z
N ASP A 1 10.33 7.42 -15.72
CA ASP A 1 10.43 6.84 -14.36
C ASP A 1 10.78 5.37 -14.51
N THR A 2 11.48 4.78 -13.54
CA THR A 2 11.68 3.33 -13.46
C THR A 2 10.49 2.60 -12.83
N TRP A 3 9.60 3.34 -12.15
CA TRP A 3 8.48 2.84 -11.34
C TRP A 3 8.90 1.87 -10.24
N ARG A 4 10.15 1.98 -9.77
CA ARG A 4 10.65 1.25 -8.60
C ARG A 4 10.41 2.01 -7.29
N GLY A 5 10.02 3.28 -7.40
CA GLY A 5 9.85 4.17 -6.28
C GLY A 5 11.17 4.73 -5.74
N ASP A 6 11.08 5.58 -4.71
CA ASP A 6 12.22 6.23 -4.07
C ASP A 6 11.95 6.49 -2.57
N ARG A 7 12.86 7.22 -1.90
CA ARG A 7 12.74 7.48 -0.46
C ARG A 7 11.53 8.36 -0.08
N HIS A 8 11.07 9.23 -0.97
CA HIS A 8 9.92 10.11 -0.77
C HIS A 8 8.61 9.46 -1.24
N ALA A 9 8.67 8.68 -2.32
CA ALA A 9 7.52 8.02 -2.93
C ALA A 9 7.20 6.63 -2.33
N GLY A 10 8.15 6.04 -1.59
CA GLY A 10 8.12 4.64 -1.15
C GLY A 10 8.66 3.70 -2.24
N ILE A 11 8.90 2.42 -1.90
CA ILE A 11 9.30 1.39 -2.87
C ILE A 11 8.05 0.74 -3.45
N TYR A 12 7.99 0.65 -4.77
CA TYR A 12 6.88 0.04 -5.50
C TYR A 12 7.20 -1.40 -5.90
N GLY A 13 6.20 -2.26 -5.88
CA GLY A 13 6.29 -3.59 -6.48
C GLY A 13 6.08 -3.54 -8.00
N GLU A 14 6.45 -4.63 -8.69
CA GLU A 14 6.36 -4.74 -10.15
C GLU A 14 4.92 -4.65 -10.68
N GLU A 15 3.93 -4.88 -9.81
CA GLU A 15 2.51 -4.73 -10.12
C GLU A 15 2.14 -3.30 -10.54
N VAL A 16 2.82 -2.28 -10.00
CA VAL A 16 2.48 -0.87 -10.26
C VAL A 16 2.61 -0.52 -11.75
N LEU A 17 3.76 -0.81 -12.35
CA LEU A 17 3.96 -0.56 -13.79
C LEU A 17 3.08 -1.47 -14.65
N THR A 18 2.87 -2.72 -14.22
CA THR A 18 2.04 -3.68 -14.96
C THR A 18 0.60 -3.23 -15.04
N ASP A 19 0.02 -2.79 -13.93
CA ASP A 19 -1.35 -2.30 -13.86
C ASP A 19 -1.49 -0.95 -14.57
N LEU A 20 -0.50 -0.07 -14.43
CA LEU A 20 -0.45 1.20 -15.16
C LEU A 20 -0.45 0.97 -16.68
N ARG A 21 0.41 0.10 -17.21
CA ARG A 21 0.44 -0.25 -18.65
C ARG A 21 -0.89 -0.84 -19.10
N ARG A 22 -1.49 -1.75 -18.33
CA ARG A 22 -2.79 -2.34 -18.69
C ARG A 22 -3.87 -1.28 -18.85
N HIS A 23 -3.91 -0.30 -17.95
CA HIS A 23 -4.85 0.81 -18.04
C HIS A 23 -4.50 1.77 -19.18
N HIS A 24 -3.25 2.24 -19.21
CA HIS A 24 -2.74 3.20 -20.17
C HIS A 24 -2.87 2.72 -21.61
N ASP A 25 -2.37 1.53 -21.92
CA ASP A 25 -2.25 1.06 -23.29
C ASP A 25 -3.64 0.85 -23.90
N SER A 26 -4.61 0.44 -23.08
CA SER A 26 -6.01 0.26 -23.52
C SER A 26 -6.71 1.57 -23.93
N LEU A 27 -6.22 2.73 -23.46
CA LEU A 27 -6.89 4.02 -23.63
C LEU A 27 -6.06 5.05 -24.42
N TYR A 28 -4.73 4.97 -24.37
CA TYR A 28 -3.85 6.09 -24.73
C TYR A 28 -2.64 5.70 -25.60
N GLN A 29 -2.40 4.41 -25.89
CA GLN A 29 -1.18 3.97 -26.60
C GLN A 29 -0.99 4.63 -27.97
N ASP A 30 -2.06 5.09 -28.61
CA ASP A 30 -2.01 5.69 -29.95
C ASP A 30 -1.29 7.06 -29.96
N PHE A 31 -1.16 7.72 -28.80
CA PHE A 31 -0.56 9.06 -28.71
C PHE A 31 0.29 9.31 -27.46
N SER A 32 0.38 8.34 -26.54
CA SER A 32 1.10 8.43 -25.29
C SER A 32 1.95 7.19 -25.08
N GLU A 33 3.13 7.35 -24.49
CA GLU A 33 4.11 6.27 -24.28
C GLU A 33 4.64 6.28 -22.84
N LEU A 34 4.79 5.09 -22.26
CA LEU A 34 5.40 4.88 -20.94
C LEU A 34 6.86 4.42 -21.09
N ILE A 35 7.80 5.36 -20.94
CA ILE A 35 9.23 5.09 -21.06
C ILE A 35 9.81 4.69 -19.69
N GLN A 36 10.16 3.41 -19.55
CA GLN A 36 10.75 2.85 -18.31
C GLN A 36 12.26 3.06 -18.25
N THR A 37 12.66 4.24 -17.76
CA THR A 37 14.06 4.65 -17.60
C THR A 37 14.21 5.70 -16.50
N THR A 38 15.44 5.93 -16.03
CA THR A 38 15.79 7.13 -15.25
C THR A 38 15.67 8.37 -16.12
N PHE A 39 15.53 9.55 -15.50
CA PHE A 39 15.40 10.80 -16.25
C PHE A 39 16.63 11.04 -17.13
N ASP A 40 17.83 10.82 -16.59
CA ASP A 40 19.08 10.88 -17.37
C ASP A 40 19.09 9.93 -18.56
N GLY A 41 18.66 8.68 -18.37
CA GLY A 41 18.62 7.70 -19.46
C GLY A 41 17.61 8.05 -20.55
N GLY A 42 16.64 8.92 -20.26
CA GLY A 42 15.66 9.42 -21.24
C GLY A 42 16.17 10.58 -22.10
N LEU A 43 17.26 11.26 -21.72
CA LEU A 43 17.72 12.49 -22.39
C LEU A 43 18.03 12.28 -23.88
N ASP A 44 18.61 11.13 -24.23
CA ASP A 44 18.99 10.80 -25.61
C ASP A 44 17.80 10.47 -26.51
N ASN A 45 16.62 10.22 -25.94
CA ASN A 45 15.40 9.92 -26.69
C ASN A 45 14.74 11.20 -27.24
N PHE A 46 15.12 12.38 -26.74
CA PHE A 46 14.53 13.66 -27.13
C PHE A 46 15.58 14.58 -27.73
N ALA A 47 15.27 15.11 -28.91
CA ALA A 47 16.09 16.15 -29.51
C ALA A 47 15.97 17.45 -28.71
N ASN A 48 16.97 18.33 -28.83
CA ASN A 48 16.90 19.64 -28.21
C ASN A 48 15.82 20.49 -28.90
N GLY A 49 15.12 21.33 -28.14
CA GLY A 49 14.12 22.23 -28.71
C GLY A 49 12.78 21.58 -29.10
N THR A 50 12.48 20.35 -28.68
CA THR A 50 11.28 19.62 -29.13
C THR A 50 10.17 19.50 -28.08
N ILE A 51 10.45 19.81 -26.81
CA ILE A 51 9.48 19.64 -25.72
C ILE A 51 8.74 20.96 -25.47
N ASP A 52 7.43 20.98 -25.75
CA ASP A 52 6.59 22.15 -25.47
C ASP A 52 6.13 22.23 -24.01
N LEU A 53 6.01 21.08 -23.32
CA LEU A 53 5.60 20.99 -21.93
C LEU A 53 6.43 19.94 -21.21
N LEU A 54 7.16 20.35 -20.17
CA LEU A 54 7.92 19.46 -19.30
C LEU A 54 7.31 19.51 -17.90
N HIS A 55 6.87 18.36 -17.39
CA HIS A 55 6.38 18.24 -16.01
C HIS A 55 7.40 17.47 -15.18
N ILE A 56 7.96 18.13 -14.16
CA ILE A 56 8.96 17.56 -13.25
C ILE A 56 8.29 17.24 -11.92
N ASP A 57 8.12 15.94 -11.68
CA ASP A 57 7.64 15.34 -10.43
C ASP A 57 8.43 14.06 -10.15
N GLY A 58 9.74 14.25 -9.94
CA GLY A 58 10.73 13.20 -9.68
C GLY A 58 11.16 13.18 -8.21
N HIS A 59 12.43 12.85 -7.95
CA HIS A 59 12.92 12.80 -6.57
C HIS A 59 13.08 14.21 -5.98
N HIS A 60 12.40 14.48 -4.86
CA HIS A 60 12.18 15.86 -4.37
C HIS A 60 13.32 16.51 -3.57
N THR A 61 14.53 15.94 -3.51
CA THR A 61 15.70 16.64 -2.96
C THR A 61 16.11 17.82 -3.86
N TYR A 62 16.73 18.87 -3.30
CA TYR A 62 17.15 20.04 -4.09
C TYR A 62 18.10 19.66 -5.23
N GLU A 63 19.07 18.80 -4.94
CA GLU A 63 20.10 18.37 -5.89
C GLU A 63 19.49 17.62 -7.07
N SER A 64 18.57 16.68 -6.79
CA SER A 64 17.92 15.87 -7.84
C SER A 64 17.03 16.74 -8.72
N VAL A 65 16.14 17.55 -8.13
CA VAL A 65 15.22 18.40 -8.93
C VAL A 65 15.97 19.48 -9.70
N LYS A 66 17.07 20.02 -9.15
CA LYS A 66 17.94 20.96 -9.86
C LYS A 66 18.63 20.29 -11.04
N HIS A 67 19.16 19.09 -10.85
CA HIS A 67 19.80 18.31 -11.91
C HIS A 67 18.79 17.98 -13.02
N ASP A 68 17.58 17.54 -12.68
CA ASP A 68 16.51 17.27 -13.65
C ASP A 68 16.14 18.56 -14.41
N PHE A 69 15.96 19.68 -13.71
CA PHE A 69 15.67 20.96 -14.36
C PHE A 69 16.78 21.37 -15.33
N ASP A 70 18.05 21.37 -14.91
CA ASP A 70 19.18 21.82 -15.70
C ASP A 70 19.43 20.93 -16.92
N THR A 71 19.33 19.60 -16.77
CA THR A 71 19.61 18.64 -17.84
C THR A 71 18.50 18.59 -18.89
N TRP A 72 17.24 18.80 -18.49
CA TRP A 72 16.11 18.84 -19.41
C TRP A 72 15.86 20.22 -20.01
N LEU A 73 16.39 21.30 -19.43
CA LEU A 73 16.23 22.66 -19.95
C LEU A 73 16.53 22.80 -21.46
N PRO A 74 17.62 22.22 -22.02
CA PRO A 74 17.92 22.30 -23.45
C PRO A 74 16.93 21.53 -24.35
N LYS A 75 16.11 20.65 -23.78
CA LYS A 75 15.09 19.88 -24.51
C LYS A 75 13.84 20.69 -24.79
N LEU A 76 13.60 21.77 -24.05
CA LEU A 76 12.44 22.63 -24.22
C LEU A 76 12.50 23.45 -25.52
N SER A 77 11.35 23.58 -26.18
CA SER A 77 11.17 24.36 -27.40
C SER A 77 11.09 25.86 -27.12
N GLU A 78 10.99 26.66 -28.18
CA GLU A 78 10.67 28.10 -28.10
C GLU A 78 9.33 28.40 -27.42
N ARG A 79 8.45 27.40 -27.25
CA ARG A 79 7.17 27.51 -26.55
C ARG A 79 7.18 26.79 -25.20
N GLY A 80 8.35 26.32 -24.77
CA GLY A 80 8.53 25.42 -23.65
C GLY A 80 8.01 25.98 -22.34
N VAL A 81 7.18 25.20 -21.66
CA VAL A 81 6.67 25.46 -20.31
C VAL A 81 7.15 24.36 -19.38
N VAL A 82 7.68 24.75 -18.21
CA VAL A 82 8.02 23.81 -17.14
C VAL A 82 6.94 23.88 -16.06
N LEU A 83 6.42 22.72 -15.69
CA LEU A 83 5.62 22.50 -14.49
C LEU A 83 6.52 21.88 -13.43
N LEU A 84 6.59 22.52 -12.26
CA LEU A 84 7.37 22.03 -11.13
C LEU A 84 6.41 21.67 -10.00
N HIS A 85 6.33 20.38 -9.67
CA HIS A 85 5.42 19.89 -8.63
C HIS A 85 5.99 20.15 -7.22
N ASP A 86 5.14 20.18 -6.19
CA ASP A 86 5.52 20.24 -4.79
C ASP A 86 6.35 21.47 -4.33
N ILE A 87 6.15 22.63 -4.99
CA ILE A 87 6.87 23.87 -4.69
C ILE A 87 6.59 24.47 -3.29
N ASN A 88 5.63 23.94 -2.55
CA ASN A 88 5.21 24.41 -1.23
C ASN A 88 5.54 23.42 -0.09
N VAL A 89 6.15 22.27 -0.38
CA VAL A 89 6.54 21.27 0.65
C VAL A 89 7.89 21.63 1.25
N ARG A 90 8.00 21.68 2.59
CA ARG A 90 9.22 22.13 3.30
C ARG A 90 9.78 21.12 4.31
N GLU A 91 9.19 19.94 4.40
CA GLU A 91 9.59 18.89 5.34
C GLU A 91 10.41 17.78 4.67
N ARG A 92 10.99 16.86 5.46
CA ARG A 92 11.61 15.62 4.98
C ARG A 92 12.70 15.79 3.91
N ASP A 93 13.47 16.89 3.99
CA ASP A 93 14.53 17.20 3.02
C ASP A 93 14.02 17.54 1.60
N PHE A 94 12.73 17.91 1.47
CA PHE A 94 12.22 18.48 0.22
C PHE A 94 12.95 19.78 -0.11
N GLY A 95 13.48 19.83 -1.34
CA GLY A 95 14.25 20.93 -1.87
C GLY A 95 13.62 21.64 -3.06
N VAL A 96 12.46 21.19 -3.55
CA VAL A 96 11.80 21.78 -4.72
C VAL A 96 11.44 23.26 -4.50
N TRP A 97 10.95 23.61 -3.31
CA TRP A 97 10.68 25.01 -2.94
C TRP A 97 11.93 25.90 -2.97
N LYS A 98 13.12 25.35 -2.70
CA LYS A 98 14.39 26.09 -2.75
C LYS A 98 14.75 26.39 -4.20
N LEU A 99 14.67 25.39 -5.07
CA LEU A 99 14.87 25.57 -6.51
C LEU A 99 13.86 26.58 -7.07
N TRP A 100 12.58 26.45 -6.72
CA TRP A 100 11.54 27.39 -7.14
C TRP A 100 11.88 28.84 -6.77
N ALA A 101 12.29 29.08 -5.52
CA ALA A 101 12.69 30.41 -5.06
C ALA A 101 13.92 30.95 -5.79
N GLU A 102 14.81 30.08 -6.27
CA GLU A 102 16.01 30.45 -7.04
C GLU A 102 15.68 30.82 -8.49
N ILE A 103 14.79 30.06 -9.15
CA ILE A 103 14.62 30.17 -10.61
C ILE A 103 13.44 31.04 -11.03
N LYS A 104 12.39 31.17 -10.21
CA LYS A 104 11.12 31.74 -10.69
C LYS A 104 11.23 33.18 -11.18
N ASP A 105 12.10 34.00 -10.57
CA ASP A 105 12.25 35.41 -10.93
C ASP A 105 13.05 35.61 -12.24
N ASN A 106 13.67 34.54 -12.76
CA ASN A 106 14.37 34.57 -14.06
C ASN A 106 13.43 34.32 -15.25
N TYR A 107 12.18 33.92 -15.00
CA TYR A 107 11.22 33.54 -16.05
C TYR A 107 9.82 34.12 -15.77
N PRO A 108 9.00 34.40 -16.79
CA PRO A 108 7.58 34.62 -16.60
C PRO A 108 6.96 33.39 -15.94
N HIS A 109 6.21 33.60 -14.85
CA HIS A 109 5.75 32.50 -14.02
C HIS A 109 4.37 32.72 -13.42
N PHE A 110 3.75 31.61 -13.01
CA PHE A 110 2.59 31.59 -12.12
C PHE A 110 2.77 30.45 -11.12
N GLU A 111 2.25 30.60 -9.91
CA GLU A 111 2.31 29.56 -8.89
C GLU A 111 0.93 29.34 -8.29
N PHE A 112 0.60 28.07 -8.08
CA PHE A 112 -0.55 27.63 -7.31
C PHE A 112 -0.03 27.19 -5.94
N PRO A 113 -0.23 27.96 -4.86
CA PRO A 113 0.40 27.66 -3.57
C PRO A 113 -0.41 26.71 -2.68
N HIS A 114 -1.59 26.27 -3.14
CA HIS A 114 -2.46 25.40 -2.34
C HIS A 114 -1.96 23.95 -2.37
N GLU A 115 -2.29 23.18 -1.34
CA GLU A 115 -1.77 21.82 -1.11
C GLU A 115 -0.22 21.81 -1.16
N HIS A 116 0.39 20.86 -1.87
CA HIS A 116 1.84 20.80 -2.06
C HIS A 116 2.36 21.84 -3.07
N GLY A 117 1.47 22.48 -3.81
CA GLY A 117 1.77 23.56 -4.74
C GLY A 117 2.24 23.10 -6.11
N LEU A 118 2.06 23.98 -7.10
CA LEU A 118 2.49 23.78 -8.49
C LEU A 118 3.06 25.09 -9.06
N GLY A 119 4.30 25.03 -9.53
CA GLY A 119 4.95 26.12 -10.25
C GLY A 119 4.79 25.98 -11.75
N VAL A 120 4.58 27.10 -12.45
CA VAL A 120 4.50 27.19 -13.91
C VAL A 120 5.53 28.21 -14.38
N LEU A 121 6.47 27.80 -15.23
CA LEU A 121 7.50 28.67 -15.81
C LEU A 121 7.39 28.64 -17.33
N LEU A 122 7.35 29.82 -17.95
CA LEU A 122 7.58 29.96 -19.37
C LEU A 122 9.09 30.06 -19.63
N ILE A 123 9.68 29.00 -20.18
CA ILE A 123 11.11 28.95 -20.54
C ILE A 123 11.33 29.48 -21.95
N GLY A 124 10.45 29.10 -22.88
CA GLY A 124 10.56 29.49 -24.28
C GLY A 124 10.25 30.97 -24.51
N GLY A 125 10.87 31.59 -25.52
CA GLY A 125 10.66 33.00 -25.85
C GLY A 125 9.29 33.30 -26.49
N ARG A 126 8.53 32.27 -26.89
CA ARG A 126 7.20 32.38 -27.49
C ARG A 126 6.12 31.86 -26.55
N GLU A 127 5.49 32.79 -25.85
CA GLU A 127 4.36 32.52 -24.97
C GLU A 127 3.20 31.81 -25.70
N PRO A 128 2.71 30.67 -25.18
CA PRO A 128 1.46 30.06 -25.63
C PRO A 128 0.24 30.94 -25.25
N PRO A 129 -0.70 31.24 -26.17
CA PRO A 129 -1.83 32.13 -25.88
C PRO A 129 -2.70 31.71 -24.69
N GLY A 130 -2.77 30.40 -24.40
CA GLY A 130 -3.51 29.88 -23.25
C GLY A 130 -2.89 30.19 -21.88
N LEU A 131 -1.59 30.54 -21.84
CA LEU A 131 -0.88 30.90 -20.61
C LEU A 131 -0.98 32.39 -20.28
N ALA A 132 -1.25 33.25 -21.27
CA ALA A 132 -1.33 34.70 -21.09
C ALA A 132 -2.20 35.13 -19.89
N PRO A 133 -3.39 34.53 -19.64
CA PRO A 133 -4.21 34.91 -18.49
C PRO A 133 -3.58 34.60 -17.14
N LEU A 134 -2.62 33.67 -17.07
CA LEU A 134 -1.87 33.37 -15.86
C LEU A 134 -0.65 34.30 -15.73
N LEU A 135 0.13 34.45 -16.80
CA LEU A 135 1.39 35.19 -16.76
C LEU A 135 1.23 36.72 -16.66
N HIS A 136 0.08 37.23 -17.10
CA HIS A 136 -0.20 38.67 -17.14
C HIS A 136 -1.33 39.10 -16.19
N SER A 137 -1.82 38.19 -15.33
CA SER A 137 -2.83 38.54 -14.33
C SER A 137 -2.31 39.57 -13.34
N SER A 138 -3.13 40.55 -13.00
CA SER A 138 -2.91 41.39 -11.81
C SER A 138 -2.98 40.57 -10.51
N ASP A 139 -2.50 41.11 -9.40
CA ASP A 139 -2.52 40.41 -8.11
C ASP A 139 -3.93 39.95 -7.69
N SER A 140 -4.96 40.75 -7.97
CA SER A 140 -6.35 40.41 -7.67
C SER A 140 -6.87 39.29 -8.57
N GLU A 141 -6.54 39.31 -9.86
CA GLU A 141 -6.88 38.25 -10.81
C GLU A 141 -6.15 36.95 -10.47
N ALA A 142 -4.85 37.02 -10.16
CA ALA A 142 -4.07 35.88 -9.71
C ALA A 142 -4.68 35.25 -8.45
N ALA A 143 -5.09 36.07 -7.48
CA ALA A 143 -5.74 35.59 -6.27
C ALA A 143 -7.08 34.89 -6.57
N MET A 144 -7.90 35.45 -7.47
CA MET A 144 -9.15 34.83 -7.91
C MET A 144 -8.93 33.49 -8.63
N ILE A 145 -7.93 33.41 -9.52
CA ILE A 145 -7.55 32.19 -10.23
C ILE A 145 -7.10 31.12 -9.22
N ARG A 146 -6.19 31.47 -8.30
CA ARG A 146 -5.71 30.56 -7.25
C ARG A 146 -6.86 30.06 -6.37
N GLN A 147 -7.78 30.95 -5.98
CA GLN A 147 -8.95 30.58 -5.19
C GLN A 147 -9.89 29.65 -5.95
N PHE A 148 -10.15 29.92 -7.22
CA PHE A 148 -11.00 29.08 -8.06
C PHE A 148 -10.49 27.63 -8.13
N PHE A 149 -9.22 27.44 -8.49
CA PHE A 149 -8.63 26.10 -8.56
C PHE A 149 -8.55 25.42 -7.19
N SER A 150 -8.21 26.17 -6.14
CA SER A 150 -8.22 25.64 -4.76
C SER A 150 -9.60 25.12 -4.35
N GLN A 151 -10.68 25.85 -4.66
CA GLN A 151 -12.05 25.42 -4.35
C GLN A 151 -12.50 24.22 -5.19
N MET A 152 -12.07 24.13 -6.46
CA MET A 152 -12.33 22.95 -7.29
C MET A 152 -11.64 21.71 -6.74
N GLY A 153 -10.34 21.82 -6.41
CA GLY A 153 -9.57 20.72 -5.82
C GLY A 153 -10.18 20.24 -4.51
N LEU A 154 -10.58 21.17 -3.64
CA LEU A 154 -11.22 20.85 -2.36
C LEU A 154 -12.48 19.99 -2.52
N ARG A 155 -13.34 20.30 -3.50
CA ARG A 155 -14.56 19.53 -3.77
C ARG A 155 -14.27 18.11 -4.24
N LEU A 156 -13.24 17.94 -5.07
CA LEU A 156 -12.80 16.63 -5.55
C LEU A 156 -12.21 15.80 -4.40
N ARG A 157 -11.36 16.41 -3.56
CA ARG A 157 -10.76 15.78 -2.39
C ARG A 157 -11.83 15.25 -1.43
N VAL A 158 -12.80 16.08 -1.06
CA VAL A 158 -13.90 15.66 -0.15
C VAL A 158 -14.69 14.48 -0.72
N ARG A 159 -14.90 14.43 -2.04
CA ARG A 159 -15.58 13.29 -2.68
C ARG A 159 -14.71 12.03 -2.64
N LEU A 160 -13.43 12.13 -3.02
CA LEU A 160 -12.49 11.01 -3.00
C LEU A 160 -12.32 10.43 -1.60
N GLU A 161 -12.13 11.28 -0.59
CA GLU A 161 -12.04 10.84 0.81
C GLU A 161 -13.28 10.07 1.25
N LYS A 162 -14.47 10.58 0.89
CA LYS A 162 -15.73 9.90 1.20
C LYS A 162 -15.84 8.54 0.51
N ASP A 163 -15.44 8.44 -0.75
CA ASP A 163 -15.52 7.20 -1.52
C ASP A 163 -14.53 6.16 -0.97
N LEU A 164 -13.29 6.57 -0.66
CA LEU A 164 -12.28 5.73 0.00
C LEU A 164 -12.73 5.26 1.38
N GLU A 165 -13.26 6.16 2.21
CA GLU A 165 -13.82 5.78 3.51
C GLU A 165 -14.96 4.77 3.38
N THR A 166 -15.82 4.96 2.37
CA THR A 166 -16.96 4.06 2.14
C THR A 166 -16.49 2.68 1.69
N ALA A 167 -15.50 2.62 0.80
CA ALA A 167 -14.88 1.37 0.35
C ALA A 167 -14.21 0.63 1.53
N ALA A 168 -13.39 1.33 2.33
CA ALA A 168 -12.72 0.76 3.50
C ALA A 168 -13.72 0.25 4.55
N LYS A 169 -14.81 1.00 4.81
CA LYS A 169 -15.87 0.54 5.73
C LYS A 169 -16.57 -0.71 5.22
N LYS A 170 -16.78 -0.84 3.90
CA LYS A 170 -17.39 -2.02 3.29
C LYS A 170 -16.49 -3.25 3.40
N GLU A 171 -15.20 -3.09 3.15
CA GLU A 171 -14.20 -4.15 3.30
C GLU A 171 -14.10 -4.62 4.75
N LEU A 172 -13.97 -3.69 5.69
CA LEU A 172 -13.94 -4.00 7.12
C LEU A 172 -15.23 -4.70 7.59
N ALA A 173 -16.40 -4.30 7.08
CA ALA A 173 -17.66 -4.96 7.39
C ALA A 173 -17.70 -6.41 6.86
N SER A 174 -17.12 -6.67 5.68
CA SER A 174 -16.98 -8.01 5.12
C SER A 174 -16.08 -8.90 5.98
N GLU A 175 -14.90 -8.39 6.37
CA GLU A 175 -13.97 -9.10 7.25
C GLU A 175 -14.58 -9.40 8.63
N LEU A 176 -15.30 -8.43 9.20
CA LEU A 176 -16.00 -8.60 10.47
C LEU A 176 -17.06 -9.70 10.39
N ASN A 177 -17.77 -9.79 9.26
CA ASN A 177 -18.78 -10.83 9.05
C ASN A 177 -18.13 -12.22 8.97
N ILE A 178 -17.06 -12.37 8.18
CA ILE A 178 -16.28 -13.62 8.07
C ILE A 178 -15.73 -14.04 9.45
N SER A 179 -15.20 -13.07 10.21
CA SER A 179 -14.67 -13.33 11.55
C SER A 179 -15.77 -13.79 12.52
N ARG A 180 -16.95 -13.18 12.47
CA ARG A 180 -18.11 -13.58 13.30
C ARG A 180 -18.59 -14.99 12.96
N GLU A 181 -18.69 -15.34 11.69
CA GLU A 181 -19.04 -16.68 11.24
C GLU A 181 -18.02 -17.71 11.73
N THR A 182 -16.73 -17.40 11.61
CA THR A 182 -15.63 -18.24 12.07
C THR A 182 -15.68 -18.47 13.58
N ILE A 183 -15.90 -17.40 14.36
CA ILE A 183 -16.06 -17.50 15.83
C ILE A 183 -17.28 -18.37 16.19
N GLY A 184 -18.40 -18.21 15.49
CA GLY A 184 -19.60 -19.04 15.69
C GLY A 184 -19.35 -20.52 15.43
N ALA A 185 -18.65 -20.84 14.33
CA ALA A 185 -18.26 -22.20 13.99
C ALA A 185 -17.33 -22.82 15.04
N LEU A 186 -16.28 -22.10 15.44
CA LEU A 186 -15.33 -22.55 16.47
C LEU A 186 -16.01 -22.74 17.83
N SER A 187 -16.93 -21.86 18.22
CA SER A 187 -17.71 -21.98 19.46
C SER A 187 -18.60 -23.24 19.46
N THR A 188 -19.23 -23.53 18.32
CA THR A 188 -20.03 -24.76 18.13
C THR A 188 -19.15 -26.00 18.24
N GLU A 189 -17.97 -25.99 17.61
CA GLU A 189 -17.04 -27.11 17.67
C GLU A 189 -16.48 -27.32 19.09
N LEU A 190 -16.12 -26.26 19.80
CA LEU A 190 -15.68 -26.33 21.20
C LEU A 190 -16.77 -26.93 22.10
N THR A 191 -18.03 -26.54 21.89
CA THR A 191 -19.17 -27.10 22.63
C THR A 191 -19.31 -28.60 22.36
N ASN A 192 -19.22 -29.02 21.10
CA ASN A 192 -19.27 -30.44 20.74
C ASN A 192 -18.11 -31.25 21.32
N ARG A 193 -16.88 -30.72 21.28
CA ARG A 193 -15.71 -31.36 21.90
C ARG A 193 -15.84 -31.46 23.42
N SER A 194 -16.34 -30.42 24.07
CA SER A 194 -16.63 -30.41 25.51
C SER A 194 -17.62 -31.51 25.88
N ASN A 195 -18.76 -31.59 25.18
CA ASN A 195 -19.76 -32.64 25.40
C ASN A 195 -19.20 -34.05 25.18
N LEU A 196 -18.34 -34.22 24.16
CA LEU A 196 -17.69 -35.49 23.89
C LEU A 196 -16.71 -35.88 25.01
N LEU A 197 -15.94 -34.92 25.55
CA LEU A 197 -15.03 -35.15 26.68
C LEU A 197 -15.81 -35.59 27.91
N THR A 198 -16.89 -34.90 28.27
CA THR A 198 -17.77 -35.29 29.39
C THR A 198 -18.31 -36.71 29.19
N ALA A 199 -18.80 -37.05 28.00
CA ALA A 199 -19.30 -38.39 27.71
C ALA A 199 -18.19 -39.46 27.80
N LYS A 200 -16.94 -39.12 27.45
CA LYS A 200 -15.78 -40.02 27.60
C LYS A 200 -15.38 -40.20 29.06
N GLU A 201 -15.42 -39.14 29.86
CA GLU A 201 -15.19 -39.19 31.31
C GLU A 201 -16.22 -40.10 32.00
N ASP A 202 -17.51 -39.97 31.66
CA ASP A 202 -18.58 -40.83 32.16
C ASP A 202 -18.33 -42.31 31.79
N GLN A 203 -17.93 -42.58 30.55
CA GLN A 203 -17.58 -43.93 30.10
C GLN A 203 -16.39 -44.51 30.86
N LEU A 204 -15.36 -43.70 31.11
CA LEU A 204 -14.18 -44.08 31.90
C LEU A 204 -14.59 -44.43 33.33
N ALA A 205 -15.39 -43.58 34.00
CA ALA A 205 -15.89 -43.83 35.34
C ALA A 205 -16.69 -45.15 35.43
N VAL A 206 -17.56 -45.42 34.46
CA VAL A 206 -18.30 -46.70 34.38
C VAL A 206 -17.35 -47.89 34.19
N LYS A 207 -16.35 -47.76 33.31
CA LYS A 207 -15.36 -48.83 33.07
C LYS A 207 -14.49 -49.09 34.29
N GLU A 208 -14.07 -48.06 35.00
CA GLU A 208 -13.33 -48.17 36.26
C GLU A 208 -14.17 -48.87 37.33
N ALA A 209 -15.45 -48.51 37.48
CA ALA A 209 -16.36 -49.19 38.40
C ALA A 209 -16.55 -50.68 38.04
N GLN A 210 -16.71 -50.99 36.75
CA GLN A 210 -16.79 -52.38 36.27
C GLN A 210 -15.50 -53.16 36.56
N LEU A 211 -14.34 -52.56 36.30
CA LEU A 211 -13.04 -53.16 36.57
C LEU A 211 -12.87 -53.44 38.08
N ASN A 212 -13.20 -52.47 38.92
CA ASN A 212 -13.14 -52.62 40.38
C ASN A 212 -14.09 -53.72 40.89
N ASN A 213 -15.28 -53.87 40.30
CA ASN A 213 -16.19 -54.98 40.61
C ASN A 213 -15.61 -56.34 40.21
N ILE A 214 -14.98 -56.44 39.04
CA ILE A 214 -14.30 -57.67 38.61
C ILE A 214 -13.15 -58.01 39.56
N LEU A 215 -12.29 -57.02 39.86
CA LEU A 215 -11.12 -57.18 40.74
C LEU A 215 -11.50 -57.55 42.19
N SER A 216 -12.67 -57.09 42.67
CA SER A 216 -13.16 -57.42 44.01
C SER A 216 -13.97 -58.73 44.08
N SER A 217 -14.32 -59.31 42.93
CA SER A 217 -15.14 -60.53 42.82
C SER A 217 -14.49 -61.77 43.44
N ARG A 218 -15.32 -62.71 43.91
CA ARG A 218 -14.86 -64.02 44.43
C ARG A 218 -14.11 -64.83 43.37
N ALA A 219 -14.57 -64.78 42.12
CA ALA A 219 -13.92 -65.47 40.99
C ALA A 219 -12.49 -64.95 40.75
N TRP A 220 -12.29 -63.63 40.72
CA TRP A 220 -10.96 -63.05 40.55
C TRP A 220 -10.03 -63.32 41.74
N LYS A 221 -10.55 -63.26 42.98
CA LYS A 221 -9.80 -63.65 44.19
C LYS A 221 -9.37 -65.13 44.15
N TRP A 222 -10.19 -66.01 43.57
CA TRP A 222 -9.86 -67.41 43.34
C TRP A 222 -8.78 -67.59 42.27
N VAL A 223 -8.92 -66.94 41.12
CA VAL A 223 -7.94 -66.97 40.02
C VAL A 223 -6.57 -66.45 40.48
N THR A 224 -6.54 -65.35 41.23
CA THR A 224 -5.28 -64.80 41.77
C THR A 224 -4.66 -65.65 42.88
N ARG A 225 -5.46 -66.35 43.70
CA ARG A 225 -4.96 -67.36 44.66
C ARG A 225 -4.39 -68.58 43.92
N TYR A 226 -5.10 -69.11 42.93
CA TYR A 226 -4.65 -70.26 42.14
C TYR A 226 -3.38 -69.93 41.33
N GLY A 227 -3.30 -68.74 40.74
CA GLY A 227 -2.10 -68.26 40.05
C GLY A 227 -0.88 -68.14 40.97
N ARG A 228 -1.06 -67.59 42.19
CA ARG A 228 0.00 -67.53 43.21
C ARG A 228 0.47 -68.92 43.66
N PHE A 229 -0.48 -69.84 43.88
CA PHE A 229 -0.18 -71.23 44.23
C PHE A 229 0.59 -71.96 43.11
N LYS A 230 0.18 -71.79 41.84
CA LYS A 230 0.86 -72.35 40.67
C LYS A 230 2.27 -71.78 40.48
N ASN A 231 2.47 -70.48 40.71
CA ASN A 231 3.79 -69.86 40.64
C ASN A 231 4.71 -70.27 41.79
N TRP A 232 4.17 -70.42 43.00
CA TRP A 232 4.91 -70.98 44.15
C TRP A 232 5.36 -72.42 43.88
N LEU A 233 4.47 -73.28 43.35
CA LEU A 233 4.82 -74.63 42.90
C LEU A 233 5.92 -74.63 41.84
N ARG A 234 5.87 -73.71 40.87
CA ARG A 234 6.91 -73.60 39.84
C ARG A 234 8.25 -73.12 40.36
N GLN A 235 8.28 -72.29 41.41
CA GLN A 235 9.53 -71.85 42.04
C GLN A 235 10.10 -72.93 42.95
N SER A 236 9.28 -73.64 43.73
CA SER A 236 9.77 -74.73 44.60
C SER A 236 10.31 -75.93 43.81
N LEU A 237 9.79 -76.15 42.59
CA LEU A 237 10.30 -77.15 41.65
C LEU A 237 11.56 -76.73 40.88
N ARG A 238 11.99 -75.47 40.96
CA ARG A 238 13.24 -74.95 40.35
C ARG A 238 14.36 -74.73 41.36
N SER A 239 14.07 -74.84 42.65
CA SER A 239 15.02 -74.70 43.77
C SER A 239 15.48 -76.05 44.35
N ASN A 240 15.20 -77.15 43.64
CA ASN A 240 15.76 -78.49 43.80
C ASN A 240 16.49 -78.87 42.51
#